data_AF-B8HL80-F1
#
_entry.id   AF-B8HL80-F1
#
_cell.length_a   1.000
_cell.length_b   1.000
_cell.length_c   1.000
_cell.angle_alpha   90.00
_cell.angle_beta   90.00
_cell.angle_gamma   90.00
#
_symmetry.space_group_name_H-M   'P 1'
#
loop_
_entity.id
_entity.type
_entity.pdbx_description
1 polymer ?
#
loop_
_entity_poly.entity_id
_entity_poly.type
_entity_poly.pdbx_seq_one_letter_code
_entity_poly.pdbx_strand_id
1 'polypeptide(L)'
;MMPKGMDGITRRGFFKAASPALLLGLGLIPVGATTALASLSNPACLRIYRDLNTLTEGLLYPSESDYALNLIRLPLNAIPTNERLADLLGLGNKTVTSEQLDRFIRRRFTDFAGIDPETRTTYRRFRELGAYFNRTFGATNCHAYRIDTIQVKVLFLGFKPGCGYIGIQTVAIET
;
A
#
# COMPACT_ATOMS: atom_id res chain seq x y z
N MET A 1 -56.25 7.19 44.96
CA MET A 1 -56.70 8.57 44.68
C MET A 1 -56.10 9.02 43.36
N MET A 2 -56.96 9.25 42.35
CA MET A 2 -56.68 9.97 41.09
C MET A 2 -56.60 11.49 41.37
N PRO A 3 -56.02 12.38 40.50
CA PRO A 3 -56.36 12.63 39.07
C PRO A 3 -55.13 12.69 38.12
N LYS A 4 -55.19 12.44 36.80
CA LYS A 4 -56.05 12.88 35.67
C LYS A 4 -55.65 14.27 35.10
N GLY A 5 -55.18 14.29 33.85
CA GLY A 5 -54.95 15.47 32.99
C GLY A 5 -54.06 15.10 31.78
N MET A 6 -54.62 14.68 30.64
CA MET A 6 -55.23 15.46 29.52
C MET A 6 -54.22 15.92 28.45
N ASP A 7 -54.28 15.20 27.32
CA ASP A 7 -54.35 15.62 25.91
C ASP A 7 -53.61 16.86 25.40
N GLY A 8 -52.89 16.69 24.28
CA GLY A 8 -52.28 17.80 23.56
C GLY A 8 -51.68 17.49 22.18
N ILE A 9 -52.57 17.34 21.18
CA ILE A 9 -52.41 17.86 19.80
C ILE A 9 -51.50 17.09 18.82
N THR A 10 -52.21 16.36 17.95
CA THR A 10 -51.84 15.87 16.62
C THR A 10 -51.38 16.98 15.68
N ARG A 11 -50.23 16.81 15.01
CA ARG A 11 -49.91 17.51 13.74
C ARG A 11 -49.65 16.49 12.64
N ARG A 12 -50.64 16.30 11.77
CA ARG A 12 -50.49 15.61 10.49
C ARG A 12 -49.76 16.53 9.51
N GLY A 13 -48.50 16.22 9.24
CA GLY A 13 -47.75 16.81 8.14
C GLY A 13 -48.17 16.19 6.82
N PHE A 14 -48.65 17.01 5.89
CA PHE A 14 -48.97 16.66 4.52
C PHE A 14 -47.72 16.16 3.79
N PHE A 15 -47.69 14.88 3.42
CA PHE A 15 -46.74 14.38 2.42
C PHE A 15 -47.27 14.74 1.03
N LYS A 16 -46.65 15.77 0.45
CA LYS A 16 -46.83 16.17 -0.95
C LYS A 16 -46.13 15.12 -1.81
N ALA A 17 -46.91 14.42 -2.65
CA ALA A 17 -46.40 13.47 -3.63
C ALA A 17 -45.42 14.19 -4.58
N ALA A 18 -44.15 13.79 -4.54
CA ALA A 18 -43.16 14.20 -5.52
C ALA A 18 -43.15 13.19 -6.67
N SER A 19 -43.44 13.68 -7.87
CA SER A 19 -43.40 12.93 -9.11
C SER A 19 -42.03 12.27 -9.36
N PRO A 20 -41.96 11.06 -9.92
CA PRO A 20 -40.71 10.47 -10.36
C PRO A 20 -40.29 11.12 -11.68
N ALA A 21 -39.42 12.12 -11.61
CA ALA A 21 -38.69 12.59 -12.78
C ALA A 21 -37.67 11.52 -13.16
N LEU A 22 -37.97 10.79 -14.23
CA LEU A 22 -37.08 9.82 -14.87
C LEU A 22 -35.92 10.61 -15.53
N LEU A 23 -34.92 10.97 -14.74
CA LEU A 23 -33.66 11.52 -15.22
C LEU A 23 -32.84 10.38 -15.83
N LEU A 24 -32.96 10.21 -17.15
CA LEU A 24 -31.96 9.55 -17.98
C LEU A 24 -30.65 10.36 -17.90
N GLY A 25 -29.93 10.17 -16.80
CA GLY A 25 -28.59 10.68 -16.61
C GLY A 25 -27.65 9.91 -17.51
N LEU A 26 -27.26 10.52 -18.62
CA LEU A 26 -26.01 10.21 -19.31
C LEU A 26 -24.89 10.25 -18.26
N GLY A 27 -24.48 9.06 -17.82
CA GLY A 27 -23.49 8.88 -16.78
C GLY A 27 -22.20 9.56 -17.18
N LEU A 28 -21.91 10.69 -16.56
CA LEU A 28 -20.58 11.26 -16.48
C LEU A 28 -19.72 10.24 -15.74
N ILE A 29 -19.07 9.35 -16.49
CA ILE A 29 -18.02 8.48 -15.96
C ILE A 29 -16.95 9.44 -15.43
N PRO A 30 -16.59 9.37 -14.13
CA PRO A 30 -15.54 10.21 -13.60
C PRO A 30 -14.25 9.94 -14.39
N VAL A 31 -13.69 10.98 -14.99
CA VAL A 31 -12.51 10.97 -15.89
C VAL A 31 -11.24 10.41 -15.22
N GLY A 32 -11.29 10.04 -13.94
CA GLY A 32 -10.18 9.44 -13.19
C GLY A 32 -10.16 7.91 -13.08
N ALA A 33 -11.21 7.19 -13.51
CA ALA A 33 -11.30 5.73 -13.28
C ALA A 33 -10.65 4.87 -14.38
N THR A 34 -10.38 5.43 -15.57
CA THR A 34 -9.84 4.68 -16.71
C THR A 34 -8.34 4.42 -16.65
N THR A 35 -7.57 5.17 -15.85
CA THR A 35 -6.10 5.04 -15.81
C THR A 35 -5.60 3.87 -14.95
N ALA A 36 -6.38 3.41 -13.96
CA ALA A 36 -5.96 2.33 -13.06
C ALA A 36 -5.94 0.96 -13.78
N LEU A 37 -6.98 0.67 -14.59
CA LEU A 37 -7.11 -0.58 -15.35
C LEU A 37 -6.20 -0.61 -16.58
N ALA A 38 -5.96 0.53 -17.24
CA ALA A 38 -5.14 0.62 -18.45
C ALA A 38 -3.63 0.34 -18.23
N SER A 39 -3.17 0.21 -16.98
CA SER A 39 -1.76 -0.06 -16.70
C SER A 39 -1.44 -1.53 -16.41
N LEU A 40 -2.45 -2.37 -16.16
CA LEU A 40 -2.27 -3.84 -16.14
C LEU A 40 -2.19 -4.45 -17.54
N SER A 41 -2.56 -3.70 -18.59
CA SER A 41 -2.39 -4.14 -19.98
C SER A 41 -0.95 -3.99 -20.50
N ASN A 42 -0.09 -3.28 -19.78
CA ASN A 42 1.30 -3.13 -20.18
C ASN A 42 2.09 -4.40 -19.84
N PRO A 43 2.61 -5.15 -20.84
CA PRO A 43 3.29 -6.42 -20.61
C PRO A 43 4.56 -6.28 -19.77
N ALA A 44 5.21 -5.10 -19.80
CA ALA A 44 6.37 -4.83 -18.95
C ALA A 44 5.98 -4.79 -17.46
N CYS A 45 4.83 -4.20 -17.13
CA CYS A 45 4.34 -4.15 -15.75
C CYS A 45 3.97 -5.55 -15.25
N LEU A 46 3.28 -6.36 -16.07
CA LEU A 46 2.94 -7.74 -15.72
C LEU A 46 4.18 -8.60 -15.46
N ARG A 47 5.25 -8.42 -16.25
CA ARG A 47 6.52 -9.11 -16.01
C ARG A 47 7.09 -8.76 -14.64
N ILE A 48 7.08 -7.48 -14.26
CA ILE A 48 7.56 -7.03 -12.95
C ILE A 48 6.76 -7.69 -11.82
N TYR A 49 5.43 -7.73 -11.94
CA TYR A 49 4.57 -8.39 -10.96
C TYR A 49 4.91 -9.87 -10.78
N ARG A 50 5.04 -10.60 -11.90
CA ARG A 50 5.37 -12.03 -11.87
C ARG A 50 6.74 -12.27 -11.26
N ASP A 51 7.75 -11.53 -11.68
CA ASP A 51 9.12 -11.69 -11.20
C ASP A 51 9.20 -11.35 -9.70
N LEU A 52 8.52 -10.30 -9.24
CA LEU A 52 8.42 -9.99 -7.80
C LEU A 52 7.70 -11.11 -7.05
N ASN A 53 6.57 -11.62 -7.56
CA ASN A 53 5.82 -12.71 -6.95
C ASN A 53 6.72 -13.93 -6.72
N THR A 54 7.48 -14.35 -7.74
CA THR A 54 8.43 -15.46 -7.65
C THR A 54 9.55 -15.19 -6.64
N LEU A 55 10.11 -13.98 -6.61
CA LEU A 55 11.17 -13.64 -5.66
C LEU A 55 10.67 -13.63 -4.20
N THR A 56 9.42 -13.23 -3.98
CA THR A 56 8.81 -13.15 -2.65
C THR A 56 8.12 -14.44 -2.19
N GLU A 57 7.99 -15.44 -3.05
CA GLU A 57 7.30 -16.68 -2.73
C GLU A 57 8.00 -17.41 -1.57
N GLY A 58 7.26 -17.64 -0.48
CA GLY A 58 7.79 -18.25 0.75
C GLY A 58 8.89 -17.42 1.43
N LEU A 59 9.06 -16.14 1.09
CA LEU A 59 9.97 -15.24 1.79
C LEU A 59 9.21 -14.51 2.89
N LEU A 60 9.68 -14.68 4.14
CA LEU A 60 9.13 -14.02 5.31
C LEU A 60 10.05 -12.88 5.73
N TYR A 61 9.47 -11.78 6.20
CA TYR A 61 10.24 -10.65 6.69
C TYR A 61 10.79 -10.93 8.10
N PRO A 62 12.11 -10.86 8.32
CA PRO A 62 12.70 -11.16 9.62
C PRO A 62 12.41 -10.02 10.59
N SER A 63 11.41 -10.25 11.45
CA SER A 63 11.06 -9.42 12.59
C SER A 63 10.76 -10.32 13.79
N GLU A 64 10.25 -9.78 14.89
CA GLU A 64 9.79 -10.60 16.02
C GLU A 64 8.60 -11.52 15.65
N SER A 65 7.98 -11.27 14.51
CA SER A 65 6.95 -12.13 13.94
C SER A 65 7.18 -12.34 12.45
N ASP A 66 6.81 -13.52 11.97
CA ASP A 66 6.97 -13.88 10.56
C ASP A 66 5.80 -13.35 9.73
N TYR A 67 6.05 -12.29 8.98
CA TYR A 67 5.08 -11.72 8.05
C TYR A 67 5.45 -11.99 6.59
N ALA A 68 4.45 -12.42 5.82
CA ALA A 68 4.59 -12.59 4.38
C ALA A 68 4.69 -11.24 3.65
N LEU A 69 5.46 -11.25 2.57
CA LEU A 69 5.57 -10.11 1.67
C LEU A 69 4.37 -10.10 0.70
N ASN A 70 3.73 -8.95 0.56
CA ASN A 70 2.58 -8.76 -0.33
C ASN A 70 2.93 -7.76 -1.42
N LEU A 71 2.52 -8.02 -2.66
CA LEU A 71 2.72 -7.07 -3.76
C LEU A 71 1.79 -5.87 -3.60
N ILE A 72 2.30 -4.68 -3.96
CA ILE A 72 1.53 -3.43 -3.94
C ILE A 72 1.75 -2.65 -5.23
N ARG A 73 0.71 -1.91 -5.66
CA ARG A 73 0.78 -0.90 -6.71
C ARG A 73 0.31 0.44 -6.17
N LEU A 74 1.01 1.51 -6.50
CA LEU A 74 0.55 2.87 -6.27
C LEU A 74 0.51 3.63 -7.60
N PRO A 75 -0.65 4.18 -8.00
CA PRO A 75 -0.81 4.90 -9.27
C PRO A 75 -0.23 6.32 -9.18
N LEU A 76 1.09 6.40 -8.91
CA LEU A 76 1.83 7.64 -8.76
C LEU A 76 2.85 7.80 -9.89
N ASN A 77 3.04 9.05 -10.32
CA ASN A 77 3.93 9.42 -11.42
C ASN A 77 5.25 10.05 -10.96
N ALA A 78 5.44 10.21 -9.65
CA ALA A 78 6.61 10.80 -9.02
C ALA A 78 6.86 10.18 -7.64
N ILE A 79 8.08 10.33 -7.10
CA ILE A 79 8.44 9.84 -5.76
C ILE A 79 7.49 10.47 -4.74
N PRO A 80 6.68 9.67 -4.01
CA PRO A 80 5.80 10.24 -3.01
C PRO A 80 6.62 10.83 -1.87
N THR A 81 6.23 12.02 -1.42
CA THR A 81 6.67 12.51 -0.12
C THR A 81 6.10 11.60 0.98
N ASN A 82 6.68 11.68 2.17
CA ASN A 82 6.25 10.87 3.31
C ASN A 82 4.78 11.15 3.67
N GLU A 83 4.37 12.42 3.64
CA GLU A 83 3.00 12.87 3.90
C GLU A 83 2.05 12.34 2.82
N ARG A 84 2.45 12.46 1.55
CA ARG A 84 1.62 11.97 0.44
C ARG A 84 1.43 10.46 0.50
N LEU A 85 2.47 9.71 0.88
CA LEU A 85 2.36 8.27 1.05
C LEU A 85 1.43 7.91 2.23
N ALA A 86 1.52 8.62 3.35
CA ALA A 86 0.62 8.45 4.48
C ALA A 86 -0.84 8.66 4.09
N ASP A 87 -1.14 9.75 3.37
CA ASP A 87 -2.49 10.06 2.88
C ASP A 87 -3.04 8.95 1.97
N LEU A 88 -2.22 8.50 1.01
CA LEU A 88 -2.62 7.47 0.04
C LEU A 88 -2.93 6.12 0.68
N LEU A 89 -2.23 5.81 1.77
CA LEU A 89 -2.40 4.56 2.52
C LEU A 89 -3.45 4.68 3.63
N GLY A 90 -4.10 5.85 3.79
CA GLY A 90 -5.10 6.09 4.83
C GLY A 90 -4.53 6.03 6.25
N LEU A 91 -3.28 6.47 6.42
CA LEU A 91 -2.52 6.28 7.66
C LEU A 91 -2.64 7.45 8.64
N GLY A 92 -3.28 8.55 8.25
CA GLY A 92 -3.46 9.73 9.08
C GLY A 92 -2.13 10.29 9.58
N ASN A 93 -2.01 10.52 10.89
CA ASN A 93 -0.84 11.17 11.50
C ASN A 93 0.32 10.21 11.82
N LYS A 94 0.36 9.01 11.22
CA LYS A 94 1.46 8.07 11.45
C LYS A 94 2.78 8.62 10.92
N THR A 95 3.86 8.39 11.67
CA THR A 95 5.21 8.77 11.24
C THR A 95 5.64 7.89 10.07
N VAL A 96 6.07 8.55 8.99
CA VAL A 96 6.65 7.88 7.82
C VAL A 96 8.10 8.32 7.68
N THR A 97 9.00 7.35 7.60
CA THR A 97 10.41 7.56 7.27
C THR A 97 10.73 6.87 5.97
N SER A 98 11.66 7.44 5.21
CA SER A 98 12.08 6.90 3.92
C SER A 98 13.57 6.99 3.73
N GLU A 99 14.11 6.05 2.97
CA GLU A 99 15.50 6.02 2.56
C GLU A 99 15.67 5.30 1.22
N GLN A 100 16.87 5.38 0.63
CA GLN A 100 17.20 4.60 -0.55
C GLN A 100 17.17 3.11 -0.24
N LEU A 101 16.49 2.32 -1.09
CA LEU A 101 16.29 0.89 -0.85
C LEU A 101 17.61 0.14 -0.71
N ASP A 102 18.59 0.44 -1.56
CA ASP A 102 19.90 -0.20 -1.51
C ASP A 102 20.64 0.04 -0.18
N ARG A 103 20.48 1.24 0.40
CA ARG A 103 21.02 1.55 1.73
C ARG A 103 20.29 0.75 2.80
N PHE A 104 18.97 0.66 2.71
CA PHE A 104 18.14 -0.12 3.63
C PHE A 104 18.55 -1.60 3.64
N ILE A 105 18.60 -2.22 2.45
CA ILE A 105 18.93 -3.64 2.28
C ILE A 105 20.32 -3.95 2.83
N ARG A 106 21.33 -3.13 2.49
CA ARG A 106 22.70 -3.34 2.94
C ARG A 106 22.86 -3.27 4.45
N ARG A 107 22.11 -2.39 5.13
CA ARG A 107 22.16 -2.24 6.60
C ARG A 107 21.38 -3.33 7.33
N ARG A 108 20.23 -3.75 6.79
CA ARG A 108 19.33 -4.68 7.48
C ARG A 108 19.69 -6.15 7.26
N PHE A 109 20.23 -6.48 6.10
CA PHE A 109 20.49 -7.86 5.68
C PHE A 109 21.98 -8.10 5.44
N THR A 110 22.82 -7.67 6.39
CA THR A 110 24.27 -7.93 6.38
C THR A 110 24.57 -9.28 7.02
N ASP A 111 25.48 -10.06 6.43
CA ASP A 111 25.99 -11.26 7.07
C ASP A 111 26.97 -10.88 8.19
N PHE A 112 26.94 -11.62 9.30
CA PHE A 112 27.90 -11.49 10.39
C PHE A 112 28.37 -12.87 10.85
N ALA A 113 29.52 -12.91 11.54
CA ALA A 113 30.08 -14.17 12.03
C ALA A 113 29.12 -14.82 13.05
N GLY A 114 28.80 -16.10 12.86
CA GLY A 114 27.87 -16.83 13.73
C GLY A 114 26.40 -16.77 13.32
N ILE A 115 26.05 -16.09 12.22
CA ILE A 115 24.69 -16.17 11.66
C ILE A 115 24.37 -17.61 11.24
N ASP A 116 23.21 -18.11 11.66
CA ASP A 116 22.76 -19.45 11.32
C ASP A 116 22.48 -19.58 9.80
N PRO A 117 22.49 -20.80 9.24
CA PRO A 117 22.33 -21.02 7.81
C PRO A 117 20.97 -20.58 7.24
N GLU A 118 19.90 -20.65 8.04
CA GLU A 118 18.55 -20.29 7.60
C GLU A 118 18.42 -18.78 7.48
N THR A 119 18.81 -18.03 8.52
CA THR A 119 18.83 -16.56 8.48
C THR A 119 19.73 -16.06 7.36
N ARG A 120 20.90 -16.68 7.15
CA ARG A 120 21.79 -16.35 6.02
C ARG A 120 21.11 -16.55 4.67
N THR A 121 20.33 -17.61 4.52
CA THR A 121 19.56 -17.87 3.29
C THR A 121 18.50 -16.82 3.08
N THR A 122 17.74 -16.46 4.13
CA THR A 122 16.76 -15.37 4.09
C THR A 122 17.40 -14.03 3.73
N TYR A 123 18.53 -13.67 4.36
CA TYR A 123 19.24 -12.42 4.07
C TYR A 123 19.76 -12.37 2.63
N ARG A 124 20.29 -13.49 2.12
CA ARG A 124 20.68 -13.61 0.72
C ARG A 124 19.49 -13.32 -0.21
N ARG A 125 18.31 -13.91 0.05
CA ARG A 125 17.10 -13.68 -0.76
C ARG A 125 16.66 -12.20 -0.73
N PHE A 126 16.74 -11.53 0.41
CA PHE A 126 16.46 -10.08 0.49
C PHE A 126 17.48 -9.24 -0.29
N ARG A 127 18.76 -9.62 -0.30
CA ARG A 127 19.77 -8.96 -1.14
C ARG A 127 19.53 -9.18 -2.62
N GLU A 128 19.13 -10.40 -3.02
CA GLU A 128 18.73 -10.70 -4.40
C GLU A 128 17.50 -9.88 -4.83
N LEU A 129 16.52 -9.72 -3.93
CA LEU A 129 15.36 -8.85 -4.15
C LEU A 129 15.78 -7.39 -4.32
N GLY A 130 16.65 -6.86 -3.44
CA GLY A 130 17.19 -5.50 -3.59
C GLY A 130 17.94 -5.30 -4.91
N ALA A 131 18.75 -6.27 -5.33
CA ALA A 131 19.44 -6.25 -6.61
C ALA A 131 18.46 -6.30 -7.79
N TYR A 132 17.37 -7.04 -7.68
CA TYR A 132 16.29 -7.04 -8.67
C TYR A 132 15.65 -5.66 -8.80
N PHE A 133 15.29 -5.01 -7.69
CA PHE A 133 14.74 -3.65 -7.70
C PHE A 133 15.68 -2.67 -8.42
N ASN A 134 16.96 -2.67 -8.05
CA ASN A 134 17.97 -1.79 -8.65
C ASN A 134 18.09 -2.00 -10.18
N ARG A 135 18.08 -3.25 -10.66
CA ARG A 135 18.13 -3.54 -12.11
C ARG A 135 16.84 -3.15 -12.85
N THR A 136 15.69 -3.32 -12.21
CA THR A 136 14.37 -3.17 -12.86
C THR A 136 13.93 -1.70 -12.94
N PHE A 137 14.14 -0.95 -11.85
CA PHE A 137 13.66 0.42 -11.69
C PHE A 137 14.78 1.47 -11.72
N GLY A 138 16.04 1.07 -11.46
CA GLY A 138 17.17 1.96 -11.27
C GLY A 138 17.36 2.34 -9.80
N ALA A 139 18.62 2.42 -9.34
CA ALA A 139 18.95 2.60 -7.93
C ALA A 139 18.39 3.90 -7.32
N THR A 140 18.27 4.98 -8.10
CA THR A 140 17.73 6.27 -7.64
C THR A 140 16.20 6.30 -7.54
N ASN A 141 15.53 5.29 -8.10
CA ASN A 141 14.07 5.22 -8.20
C ASN A 141 13.48 4.18 -7.24
N CYS A 142 14.28 3.67 -6.29
CA CYS A 142 13.91 2.62 -5.36
C CYS A 142 14.01 3.11 -3.92
N HIS A 143 12.89 3.11 -3.20
CA HIS A 143 12.85 3.59 -1.83
C HIS A 143 12.28 2.53 -0.89
N ALA A 144 12.86 2.47 0.31
CA ALA A 144 12.27 1.77 1.44
C ALA A 144 11.53 2.80 2.31
N TYR A 145 10.31 2.47 2.70
CA TYR A 145 9.50 3.26 3.62
C TYR A 145 9.20 2.44 4.86
N ARG A 146 9.29 3.08 6.01
CA ARG A 146 8.88 2.51 7.31
C ARG A 146 7.85 3.43 7.91
N ILE A 147 6.73 2.85 8.30
CA ILE A 147 5.57 3.60 8.78
C ILE A 147 5.19 3.07 10.15
N ASP A 148 5.00 3.97 11.11
CA ASP A 148 4.78 3.67 12.54
C ASP A 148 6.08 3.25 13.27
N THR A 149 5.99 2.97 14.57
CA THR A 149 7.13 2.67 15.45
C THR A 149 7.12 1.28 16.08
N ILE A 150 5.95 0.71 16.38
CA ILE A 150 5.83 -0.61 17.02
C ILE A 150 5.43 -1.68 16.00
N GLN A 151 4.27 -1.48 15.36
CA GLN A 151 3.83 -2.30 14.24
C GLN A 151 4.20 -1.59 12.94
N VAL A 152 5.45 -1.75 12.54
CA VAL A 152 6.04 -1.03 11.43
C VAL A 152 5.57 -1.62 10.12
N LYS A 153 4.83 -0.84 9.31
CA LYS A 153 4.60 -1.22 7.90
C LYS A 153 5.84 -0.89 7.10
N VAL A 154 6.41 -1.89 6.44
CA VAL A 154 7.61 -1.75 5.60
C VAL A 154 7.20 -1.88 4.15
N LEU A 155 7.57 -0.90 3.32
CA LEU A 155 7.32 -0.93 1.88
C LEU A 155 8.64 -0.78 1.12
N PHE A 156 8.86 -1.61 0.11
CA PHE A 156 9.90 -1.37 -0.89
C PHE A 156 9.21 -1.01 -2.20
N LEU A 157 9.43 0.22 -2.69
CA LEU A 157 8.74 0.75 -3.85
C LEU A 157 9.75 1.16 -4.93
N GLY A 158 9.48 0.77 -6.18
CA GLY A 158 10.25 1.14 -7.36
C GLY A 158 9.37 1.82 -8.40
N PHE A 159 9.86 2.91 -9.00
CA PHE A 159 9.14 3.60 -10.06
C PHE A 159 9.47 3.05 -11.44
N LYS A 160 8.44 2.78 -12.25
CA LYS A 160 8.58 2.47 -13.67
C LYS A 160 7.63 3.35 -14.50
N PRO A 161 8.14 4.12 -15.49
CA PRO A 161 7.29 4.83 -16.44
C PRO A 161 6.27 3.89 -17.09
N GLY A 162 5.00 4.30 -17.13
CA GLY A 162 3.89 3.50 -17.67
C GLY A 162 3.30 2.46 -16.69
N CYS A 163 3.96 2.16 -15.57
CA CYS A 163 3.44 1.27 -14.53
C CYS A 163 3.06 1.99 -13.23
N GLY A 164 3.72 3.12 -12.97
CA GLY A 164 3.67 3.82 -11.68
C GLY A 164 4.65 3.20 -10.69
N TYR A 165 4.32 3.26 -9.40
CA TYR A 165 5.09 2.60 -8.36
C TYR A 165 4.59 1.17 -8.17
N ILE A 166 5.52 0.23 -8.27
CA ILE A 166 5.31 -1.19 -8.00
C ILE A 166 6.26 -1.59 -6.88
N GLY A 167 5.82 -2.46 -6.00
CA GLY A 167 6.69 -2.92 -4.94
C GLY A 167 6.11 -4.03 -4.11
N ILE A 168 6.69 -4.16 -2.91
CA ILE A 168 6.24 -5.09 -1.88
C ILE A 168 5.95 -4.32 -0.60
N GLN A 169 5.05 -4.85 0.20
CA GLN A 169 4.75 -4.39 1.55
C GLN A 169 4.73 -5.57 2.52
N THR A 170 5.08 -5.29 3.77
CA THR A 170 4.99 -6.24 4.88
C THR A 170 4.77 -5.49 6.18
N VAL A 171 4.59 -6.25 7.26
CA VAL A 171 4.59 -5.75 8.64
C VAL A 171 5.85 -6.26 9.33
N ALA A 172 6.37 -5.48 10.27
CA ALA A 172 7.41 -5.86 11.18
C ALA A 172 6.99 -5.44 12.59
N ILE A 173 7.18 -6.31 13.58
CA ILE A 173 7.11 -5.89 14.99
C ILE A 173 8.53 -5.52 15.41
N GLU A 174 8.66 -4.33 16.00
CA GLU A 174 9.89 -3.81 16.58
C GLU A 174 9.58 -3.34 18.00
N THR A 175 10.22 -3.96 19.00
CA THR A 175 10.15 -3.56 20.41
C THR A 175 11.38 -2.80 20.88
#